data_AF-A0A0Q8UUS8-F1
#
_entry.id   AF-A0A0Q8UUS8-F1
#
_cell.length_a   1.000
_cell.length_b   1.000
_cell.length_c   1.000
_cell.angle_alpha   90.00
_cell.angle_beta   90.00
_cell.angle_gamma   90.00
#
_symmetry.space_group_name_H-M   'P 1'
#
loop_
_entity.id
_entity.type
_entity.pdbx_description
1 polymer ?
#
loop_
_entity_poly.entity_id
_entity_poly.type
_entity_poly.pdbx_seq_one_letter_code
_entity_poly.pdbx_strand_id
1 'polypeptide(L)'
;MSIDQSLFGDDPEPEPAAAPAPAVAAITDWQVDLLRKALDARALPDMAARQAAIEQAAGRSLASLRELTFDEANAVLVRLAEDAPRRDGTSLWDQREDDTWIDRL
;
A
#
# COMPACT_ATOMS: atom_id res chain seq x y z
N MET A 1 19.76 -15.77 63.84
CA MET A 1 18.98 -16.71 62.99
C MET A 1 18.54 -15.91 61.77
N SER A 2 19.47 -15.75 60.81
CA SER A 2 19.21 -15.04 59.55
C SER A 2 18.52 -16.02 58.61
N ILE A 3 17.28 -15.72 58.26
CA ILE A 3 16.48 -16.55 57.37
C ILE A 3 16.82 -16.10 55.95
N ASP A 4 17.65 -16.91 55.29
CA ASP A 4 17.60 -17.29 53.88
C ASP A 4 16.71 -16.41 52.97
N GLN A 5 17.29 -15.33 52.42
CA GLN A 5 16.68 -14.53 51.35
C GLN A 5 17.35 -14.81 49.99
N SER A 6 17.66 -16.08 49.70
CA SER A 6 18.34 -16.47 48.46
C SER A 6 17.66 -17.67 47.80
N LEU A 7 16.33 -17.63 47.68
CA LEU A 7 15.52 -18.70 47.07
C LEU A 7 14.89 -18.35 45.71
N PHE A 8 15.20 -17.18 45.15
CA PHE A 8 14.83 -16.86 43.78
C PHE A 8 16.13 -16.71 43.00
N GLY A 9 16.49 -17.79 42.30
CA GLY A 9 17.50 -17.73 41.27
C GLY A 9 17.14 -16.62 40.29
N ASP A 10 18.11 -15.76 40.06
CA ASP A 10 18.14 -14.79 38.97
C ASP A 10 18.17 -15.60 37.66
N ASP A 11 17.00 -16.09 37.25
CA ASP A 11 16.78 -16.56 35.89
C ASP A 11 16.47 -15.28 35.09
N PRO A 12 17.33 -14.87 34.16
CA PRO A 12 16.99 -13.74 33.30
C PRO A 12 15.78 -14.18 32.49
N GLU A 13 14.61 -13.69 32.89
CA GLU A 13 13.36 -13.83 32.15
C GLU A 13 13.68 -13.48 30.69
N PRO A 14 13.58 -14.41 29.73
CA PRO A 14 13.89 -14.11 28.36
C PRO A 14 12.93 -13.01 27.94
N GLU A 15 13.46 -11.81 27.67
CA GLU A 15 12.68 -10.69 27.17
C GLU A 15 11.77 -11.23 26.06
N PRO A 16 10.44 -11.02 26.14
CA PRO A 16 9.55 -11.53 25.12
C PRO A 16 10.02 -10.97 23.79
N ALA A 17 10.56 -11.86 22.94
CA ALA A 17 11.07 -11.52 21.64
C ALA A 17 9.99 -10.70 20.95
N ALA A 18 10.30 -9.45 20.63
CA ALA A 18 9.37 -8.54 19.97
C ALA A 18 8.73 -9.29 18.81
N ALA A 19 7.39 -9.41 18.83
CA ALA A 19 6.65 -10.10 17.78
C ALA A 19 7.10 -9.52 16.42
N PRO A 20 7.36 -10.36 15.40
CA PRO A 20 7.73 -9.85 14.09
C PRO A 20 6.65 -8.88 13.64
N ALA A 21 7.05 -7.64 13.33
CA ALA A 21 6.15 -6.62 12.81
C ALA A 21 5.32 -7.24 11.66
N PRO A 22 4.02 -6.92 11.54
CA PRO A 22 3.18 -7.51 10.50
C PRO A 22 3.86 -7.29 9.15
N ALA A 23 4.18 -8.37 8.46
CA ALA A 23 4.81 -8.32 7.16
C ALA A 23 3.88 -7.58 6.21
N VAL A 24 4.24 -6.35 5.84
CA VAL A 24 3.44 -5.56 4.91
C VAL A 24 3.45 -6.29 3.56
N ALA A 25 2.26 -6.58 3.03
CA ALA A 25 2.14 -7.36 1.81
C ALA A 25 2.86 -6.63 0.66
N ALA A 26 3.74 -7.33 -0.04
CA ALA A 26 4.42 -6.80 -1.21
C ALA A 26 3.41 -6.55 -2.36
N ILE A 27 3.75 -5.64 -3.26
CA ILE A 27 2.99 -5.43 -4.50
C ILE A 27 2.87 -6.73 -5.31
N THR A 28 1.70 -6.95 -5.90
CA THR A 28 1.44 -8.09 -6.78
C THR A 28 1.73 -7.77 -8.24
N ASP A 29 2.01 -8.79 -9.06
CA ASP A 29 2.26 -8.58 -10.51
C ASP A 29 1.08 -7.93 -11.23
N TRP A 30 -0.16 -8.27 -10.85
CA TRP A 30 -1.35 -7.66 -11.45
C TRP A 30 -1.47 -6.16 -11.12
N GLN A 31 -1.03 -5.73 -9.93
CA GLN A 31 -0.98 -4.31 -9.57
C GLN A 31 0.09 -3.57 -10.38
N VAL A 32 1.25 -4.20 -10.60
CA VAL A 32 2.29 -3.64 -11.48
C VAL A 32 1.75 -3.44 -12.90
N ASP A 33 1.00 -4.40 -13.43
CA ASP A 33 0.40 -4.28 -14.76
C ASP A 33 -0.68 -3.20 -14.83
N LEU A 34 -1.47 -3.01 -13.78
CA LEU A 34 -2.42 -1.88 -13.70
C LEU A 34 -1.70 -0.53 -13.65
N LEU A 35 -0.62 -0.41 -12.88
CA LEU A 35 0.18 0.81 -12.81
C LEU A 35 0.75 1.16 -14.19
N ARG A 36 1.27 0.17 -14.92
CA ARG A 36 1.74 0.35 -16.30
C ARG A 36 0.62 0.88 -17.20
N LYS A 37 -0.56 0.25 -17.17
CA LYS A 37 -1.72 0.69 -17.97
C LYS A 37 -2.17 2.11 -17.62
N ALA A 38 -2.20 2.45 -16.33
CA ALA A 38 -2.56 3.80 -15.87
C ALA A 38 -1.57 4.86 -16.38
N LEU A 39 -0.27 4.56 -16.35
CA LEU A 39 0.77 5.42 -16.89
C LEU A 39 0.70 5.54 -18.41
N ASP A 40 0.44 4.44 -19.11
CA ASP A 40 0.28 4.43 -20.56
C ASP A 40 -0.96 5.24 -20.99
N ALA A 41 -2.05 5.18 -20.22
CA ALA A 41 -3.26 5.98 -20.46
C ALA A 41 -3.01 7.49 -20.36
N ARG A 42 -2.01 7.91 -19.57
CA ARG A 42 -1.54 9.29 -19.46
C ARG A 42 -0.61 9.72 -20.60
N ALA A 43 -0.30 8.81 -21.53
CA ALA A 43 0.60 9.03 -22.65
C ALA A 43 1.97 9.59 -22.23
N LEU A 44 2.45 9.24 -21.03
CA LEU A 44 3.76 9.67 -20.55
C LEU A 44 4.86 8.96 -21.38
N PRO A 45 5.63 9.72 -22.20
CA PRO A 45 6.55 9.12 -23.15
C PRO A 45 7.89 8.73 -22.51
N ASP A 46 8.22 9.34 -21.37
CA ASP A 46 9.52 9.18 -20.71
C ASP A 46 9.40 8.34 -19.44
N MET A 47 10.39 7.45 -19.24
CA MET A 47 10.52 6.65 -18.03
C MET A 47 10.71 7.53 -16.80
N ALA A 48 11.46 8.63 -16.92
CA ALA A 48 11.66 9.57 -15.81
C ALA A 48 10.35 10.23 -15.38
N ALA A 49 9.50 10.62 -16.35
CA ALA A 49 8.18 11.18 -16.07
C ALA A 49 7.23 10.16 -15.44
N ARG A 50 7.29 8.90 -15.88
CA ARG A 50 6.52 7.78 -15.29
C ARG A 50 6.91 7.54 -13.83
N GLN A 51 8.22 7.48 -13.55
CA GLN A 51 8.73 7.31 -12.19
C GLN A 51 8.31 8.49 -11.30
N ALA A 52 8.50 9.72 -11.77
CA ALA A 52 8.11 10.91 -11.02
C ALA A 52 6.61 10.91 -10.68
N ALA A 53 5.73 10.50 -11.60
CA ALA A 53 4.29 10.41 -11.33
C ALA A 53 3.97 9.39 -10.22
N ILE A 54 4.67 8.25 -10.20
CA ILE A 54 4.50 7.24 -9.14
C ILE A 54 5.03 7.77 -7.81
N GLU A 55 6.22 8.39 -7.79
CA GLU A 55 6.82 8.91 -6.56
C GLU A 55 5.99 10.05 -5.95
N GLN A 56 5.43 10.93 -6.78
CA GLN A 56 4.49 11.97 -6.33
C GLN A 56 3.22 11.34 -5.73
N ALA A 57 2.67 10.31 -6.37
CA ALA A 57 1.50 9.60 -5.87
C ALA A 57 1.79 8.76 -4.61
N ALA A 58 3.00 8.22 -4.46
CA ALA A 58 3.41 7.45 -3.29
C ALA A 58 3.87 8.35 -2.12
N GLY A 59 4.26 9.59 -2.41
CA GLY A 59 4.80 10.52 -1.41
C GLY A 59 6.22 10.20 -0.95
N ARG A 60 6.93 9.31 -1.66
CA ARG A 60 8.33 8.93 -1.39
C ARG A 60 9.05 8.55 -2.68
N SER A 61 10.37 8.71 -2.71
CA SER A 61 11.20 8.23 -3.82
C SER A 61 11.26 6.71 -3.85
N LEU A 62 11.28 6.13 -5.05
CA LEU A 62 11.24 4.70 -5.27
C LEU A 62 12.28 4.33 -6.31
N ALA A 63 13.16 3.38 -6.01
CA ALA A 63 14.09 2.88 -7.04
C ALA A 63 13.39 1.92 -8.01
N SER A 64 12.27 1.32 -7.59
CA SER A 64 11.49 0.37 -8.39
C SER A 64 10.04 0.28 -7.91
N LEU A 65 9.13 -0.07 -8.83
CA LEU A 65 7.74 -0.42 -8.49
C LEU A 65 7.63 -1.52 -7.44
N ARG A 66 8.63 -2.41 -7.35
CA ARG A 66 8.66 -3.51 -6.37
C ARG A 66 8.87 -3.06 -4.93
N GLU A 67 9.28 -1.81 -4.73
CA GLU A 67 9.40 -1.23 -3.39
C GLU A 67 8.04 -0.81 -2.83
N LEU A 68 7.00 -0.75 -3.66
CA LEU A 68 5.64 -0.50 -3.21
C LEU A 68 5.10 -1.72 -2.46
N THR A 69 4.37 -1.45 -1.40
CA THR A 69 3.50 -2.43 -0.77
C THR A 69 2.18 -2.52 -1.53
N PHE A 70 1.40 -3.56 -1.24
CA PHE A 70 0.07 -3.77 -1.81
C PHE A 70 -0.83 -2.54 -1.61
N ASP A 71 -0.85 -1.98 -0.40
CA ASP A 71 -1.66 -0.83 -0.04
C ASP A 71 -1.17 0.45 -0.74
N GLU A 72 0.14 0.67 -0.79
CA GLU A 72 0.71 1.81 -1.50
C GLU A 72 0.43 1.75 -3.00
N ALA A 73 0.56 0.57 -3.62
CA ALA A 73 0.22 0.39 -5.02
C ALA A 73 -1.25 0.72 -5.30
N ASN A 74 -2.16 0.33 -4.40
CA ASN A 74 -3.57 0.64 -4.52
C ASN A 74 -3.83 2.16 -4.35
N ALA A 75 -3.20 2.79 -3.36
CA ALA A 75 -3.31 4.23 -3.16
C ALA A 75 -2.77 5.03 -4.36
N VAL A 76 -1.65 4.60 -4.94
CA VAL A 76 -1.08 5.18 -6.16
C VAL A 76 -2.05 5.03 -7.33
N LEU A 77 -2.65 3.85 -7.53
CA LEU A 77 -3.63 3.63 -8.59
C LEU A 77 -4.84 4.57 -8.49
N VAL A 78 -5.38 4.77 -7.29
CA VAL A 78 -6.48 5.70 -7.03
C VAL A 78 -6.07 7.13 -7.38
N ARG A 79 -4.92 7.60 -6.88
CA ARG A 79 -4.38 8.93 -7.22
C ARG A 79 -4.13 9.10 -8.71
N LEU A 80 -3.63 8.05 -9.38
CA LEU A 80 -3.41 8.05 -10.81
C LEU A 80 -4.72 8.08 -11.62
N ALA A 81 -5.84 7.61 -11.05
CA ALA A 81 -7.15 7.74 -11.66
C ALA A 81 -7.74 9.16 -11.46
N GLU A 82 -7.54 9.77 -10.29
CA GLU A 82 -8.03 11.13 -9.97
C GLU A 82 -7.37 12.22 -10.80
N ASP A 83 -6.04 12.15 -10.98
CA ASP A 83 -5.27 13.15 -11.75
C ASP A 83 -5.37 12.95 -13.28
N ALA A 84 -6.09 11.93 -13.76
CA ALA A 84 -6.27 11.74 -15.19
C ALA A 84 -7.26 12.80 -15.73
N PRO A 85 -6.98 13.46 -16.88
CA PRO A 85 -7.93 14.40 -17.46
C PRO A 85 -9.23 13.66 -17.74
N ARG A 86 -10.30 14.09 -17.06
CA ARG A 86 -11.66 13.54 -17.18
C ARG A 86 -12.05 13.61 -18.65
N ARG A 87 -11.87 12.51 -19.38
CA ARG A 87 -12.53 12.34 -20.68
C ARG A 87 -14.00 12.23 -20.32
N ASP A 88 -14.78 13.28 -20.56
CA ASP A 88 -16.23 13.25 -20.45
C ASP A 88 -16.74 12.07 -21.28
N GLY A 89 -17.04 10.96 -20.60
CA GLY A 89 -17.15 9.66 -21.25
C GLY A 89 -16.86 8.52 -20.30
N THR A 90 -17.75 8.33 -19.32
CA THR A 90 -17.93 7.07 -18.56
C THR A 90 -16.69 6.53 -17.85
N SER A 91 -16.46 7.02 -16.63
CA SER A 91 -15.66 6.31 -15.65
C SER A 91 -16.35 4.99 -15.28
N LEU A 92 -15.73 3.85 -15.61
CA LEU A 92 -16.11 2.49 -15.17
C LEU A 92 -16.13 2.30 -13.64
N TRP A 93 -15.76 3.34 -12.88
CA TRP A 93 -15.75 3.39 -11.42
C TRP A 93 -16.90 4.23 -10.83
N ASP A 94 -17.49 5.13 -11.62
CA ASP A 94 -18.61 6.02 -11.22
C ASP A 94 -19.94 5.25 -11.19
N GLN A 95 -19.99 4.07 -11.81
CA GLN A 95 -21.17 3.21 -11.90
C GLN A 95 -21.35 2.28 -10.67
N ARG A 96 -20.72 2.58 -9.54
CA ARG A 96 -20.80 1.76 -8.30
C ARG A 96 -21.44 2.47 -7.11
N GLU A 97 -21.99 3.68 -7.28
CA GLU A 97 -22.55 4.45 -6.16
C GLU A 97 -24.06 4.64 -6.16
N ASP A 98 -24.82 3.99 -7.05
CA ASP A 98 -26.28 3.94 -6.93
C ASP A 98 -26.80 2.50 -7.03
N ASP A 99 -27.70 2.15 -6.09
CA ASP A 99 -28.34 0.85 -5.85
C ASP A 99 -27.56 -0.21 -5.05
N THR A 100 -27.10 0.16 -3.85
CA THR A 100 -26.95 -0.83 -2.78
C THR A 100 -28.34 -1.21 -2.26
N TRP A 101 -28.83 -2.38 -2.66
CA TRP A 101 -30.05 -3.07 -2.22
C TRP A 101 -30.22 -3.28 -0.69
N ILE A 102 -29.28 -2.80 0.13
CA ILE A 102 -29.17 -3.07 1.58
C ILE A 102 -30.10 -2.21 2.44
N ASP A 103 -30.63 -1.08 1.93
CA ASP A 103 -31.48 -0.18 2.75
C ASP A 103 -32.97 -0.57 2.78
N ARG A 104 -33.32 -1.74 2.24
CA ARG A 104 -34.70 -2.26 2.24
C ARG A 104 -34.81 -3.47 3.17
N LEU A 105 -34.61 -3.26 4.47
CA LEU A 105 -34.95 -4.20 5.53
C LEU A 105 -35.42 -3.48 6.80
#